data_AF-A0A954NU99-F1
#
_entry.id   AF-A0A954NU99-F1
#
_cell.length_a   1.000
_cell.length_b   1.000
_cell.length_c   1.000
_cell.angle_alpha   90.00
_cell.angle_beta   90.00
_cell.angle_gamma   90.00
#
_symmetry.space_group_name_H-M   'P 1'
#
loop_
_entity.id
_entity.type
_entity.pdbx_description
1 polymer ?
#
loop_
_entity_poly.entity_id
_entity_poly.type
_entity_poly.pdbx_seq_one_letter_code
_entity_poly.pdbx_strand_id
1 'polypeptide(L)'
;GMPGPGVVRQVDGSERFRTLEEFREQIRSIVRQGIVDIMLMSASTAEHLTLQERLFDDSSITPAVRANDTSDIHAMRGSRIPTEGSQPFRTLMLDHAQCGHIDCEQAERTLGVDLGLYSMTFNNDRQLDLNTLEAYKAFRVEAERKGFRHFLEVFNPNLPNAVAPEQMPQFINDVIARTLAGVTSAGRPIFLKIAYNGPAAMEELVAYDPHLVVGVLGGSSGTTLDAFMLLSEAKKHGARAALFGRKINNAENQLAFIEFLRLIAEGVIEPVEAVRAYHAVLEKLNIRPLRSLDEDLTLQTNVMSYAGNGTTVSLPPSIKPQAASVKPSPSRATNDDSTTPNFASMTSDERLAYHRERLNRTFGE
;
A
#
# COMPACT_ATOMS: atom_id res chain seq x y z
N GLY A 1 15.43 -17.54 4.64
CA GLY A 1 14.29 -17.09 3.80
C GLY A 1 14.65 -15.84 3.04
N MET A 2 13.69 -15.27 2.30
CA MET A 2 13.84 -14.05 1.49
C MET A 2 13.00 -12.91 2.10
N PRO A 3 13.47 -11.66 2.11
CA PRO A 3 12.82 -10.59 2.87
C PRO A 3 11.52 -10.04 2.27
N GLY A 4 11.28 -10.22 0.96
CA GLY A 4 10.14 -9.62 0.26
C GLY A 4 8.77 -9.86 0.93
N PRO A 5 8.41 -11.12 1.25
CA PRO A 5 7.17 -11.47 1.96
C PRO A 5 7.00 -10.90 3.38
N GLY A 6 8.04 -10.30 3.97
CA GLY A 6 8.04 -9.85 5.37
C GLY A 6 8.47 -10.94 6.35
N VAL A 7 8.26 -10.70 7.65
CA VAL A 7 8.73 -11.56 8.74
C VAL A 7 7.57 -12.19 9.52
N VAL A 8 7.75 -13.44 9.94
CA VAL A 8 6.94 -14.09 10.99
C VAL A 8 7.71 -13.99 12.29
N ARG A 9 7.04 -13.56 13.35
CA ARG A 9 7.55 -13.68 14.72
C ARG A 9 7.04 -14.95 15.35
N GLN A 10 7.94 -15.66 16.00
CA GLN A 10 7.61 -16.83 16.79
C GLN A 10 7.38 -16.44 18.25
N VAL A 11 6.75 -17.34 18.99
CA VAL A 11 6.41 -17.15 20.42
C VAL A 11 7.67 -16.94 21.27
N ASP A 12 8.79 -17.53 20.87
CA ASP A 12 10.09 -17.39 21.53
C ASP A 12 10.81 -16.06 21.23
N GLY A 13 10.19 -15.18 20.45
CA GLY A 13 10.75 -13.88 20.03
C GLY A 13 11.70 -13.98 18.84
N SER A 14 11.96 -15.16 18.29
CA SER A 14 12.75 -15.31 17.07
C SER A 14 11.96 -14.86 15.84
N GLU A 15 12.68 -14.31 14.85
CA GLU A 15 12.10 -13.91 13.57
C GLU A 15 12.60 -14.80 12.44
N ARG A 16 11.70 -15.14 11.52
CA ARG A 16 12.07 -15.68 10.22
C ARG A 16 11.33 -14.96 9.11
N PHE A 17 11.85 -15.01 7.90
CA PHE A 17 11.10 -14.52 6.76
C PHE A 17 9.91 -15.42 6.43
N ARG A 18 8.79 -14.81 6.04
CA ARG A 18 7.64 -15.49 5.45
C ARG A 18 8.05 -16.18 4.15
N THR A 19 7.43 -17.33 3.89
CA THR A 19 7.38 -17.90 2.55
C THR A 19 6.39 -17.13 1.69
N LEU A 20 6.44 -17.33 0.37
CA LEU A 20 5.45 -16.72 -0.52
C LEU A 20 4.02 -17.22 -0.23
N GLU A 21 3.87 -18.49 0.15
CA GLU A 21 2.54 -19.05 0.46
C GLU A 21 1.96 -18.47 1.76
N GLU A 22 2.79 -18.28 2.79
CA GLU A 22 2.35 -17.60 4.01
C GLU A 22 1.92 -16.15 3.74
N PHE A 23 2.61 -15.46 2.83
CA PHE A 23 2.22 -14.12 2.41
C PHE A 23 0.91 -14.12 1.61
N ARG A 24 0.70 -15.12 0.74
CA ARG A 24 -0.59 -15.32 0.07
C ARG A 24 -1.70 -15.58 1.06
N GLU A 25 -1.47 -16.37 2.11
CA GLU A 25 -2.49 -16.59 3.14
C GLU A 25 -2.83 -15.31 3.92
N GLN A 26 -1.88 -14.40 4.11
CA GLN A 26 -2.18 -13.07 4.66
C GLN A 26 -3.07 -12.26 3.72
N ILE A 27 -2.78 -12.29 2.42
CA ILE A 27 -3.63 -11.63 1.42
C ILE A 27 -5.04 -12.23 1.46
N ARG A 28 -5.19 -13.55 1.48
CA ARG A 28 -6.49 -14.22 1.61
C ARG A 28 -7.23 -13.77 2.87
N SER A 29 -6.53 -13.67 4.00
CA SER A 29 -7.11 -13.21 5.27
C SER A 29 -7.62 -11.76 5.19
N ILE A 30 -6.85 -10.86 4.55
CA ILE A 30 -7.26 -9.46 4.36
C ILE A 30 -8.43 -9.36 3.38
N VAL A 31 -8.42 -10.15 2.30
CA VAL A 31 -9.53 -10.18 1.34
C VAL A 31 -10.81 -10.69 2.00
N ARG A 32 -10.73 -11.74 2.82
CA ARG A 32 -11.86 -12.23 3.62
C ARG A 32 -12.34 -11.21 4.66
N GLN A 33 -11.46 -10.35 5.18
CA GLN A 33 -11.85 -9.28 6.09
C GLN A 33 -12.73 -8.22 5.39
N GLY A 34 -12.55 -8.02 4.08
CA GLY A 34 -13.47 -7.25 3.24
C GLY A 34 -13.48 -5.74 3.45
N ILE A 35 -12.47 -5.16 4.10
CA ILE A 35 -12.50 -3.74 4.52
C ILE A 35 -11.57 -2.81 3.75
N VAL A 36 -10.59 -3.38 3.05
CA VAL A 36 -9.74 -2.61 2.16
C VAL A 36 -10.43 -2.49 0.81
N ASP A 37 -10.27 -1.34 0.14
CA ASP A 37 -10.94 -1.14 -1.15
C ASP A 37 -10.14 -1.75 -2.31
N ILE A 38 -8.80 -1.76 -2.20
CA ILE A 38 -7.87 -2.25 -3.22
C ILE A 38 -6.81 -3.16 -2.60
N MET A 39 -6.54 -4.30 -3.23
CA MET A 39 -5.46 -5.21 -2.87
C MET A 39 -4.36 -5.20 -3.95
N LEU A 40 -3.27 -4.48 -3.70
CA LEU A 40 -2.12 -4.37 -4.61
C LEU A 40 -1.12 -5.53 -4.40
N MET A 41 -0.83 -6.27 -5.46
CA MET A 41 -0.01 -7.48 -5.44
C MET A 41 1.10 -7.47 -6.51
N SER A 42 2.01 -8.46 -6.45
CA SER A 42 2.82 -8.82 -7.62
C SER A 42 1.96 -9.56 -8.64
N ALA A 43 2.31 -9.48 -9.92
CA ALA A 43 1.60 -10.23 -10.97
C ALA A 43 1.61 -11.74 -10.73
N SER A 44 2.72 -12.31 -10.24
CA SER A 44 2.82 -13.74 -9.87
C SER A 44 1.95 -14.15 -8.68
N THR A 45 1.58 -13.20 -7.82
CA THR A 45 0.64 -13.44 -6.72
C THR A 45 -0.78 -13.29 -7.22
N ALA A 46 -1.03 -12.25 -8.04
CA ALA A 46 -2.32 -12.04 -8.66
C ALA A 46 -2.73 -13.24 -9.53
N GLU A 47 -1.87 -13.78 -10.39
CA GLU A 47 -2.16 -14.97 -11.20
C GLU A 47 -2.73 -16.13 -10.36
N HIS A 48 -2.10 -16.43 -9.23
CA HIS A 48 -2.56 -17.49 -8.34
C HIS A 48 -3.91 -17.15 -7.68
N LEU A 49 -4.08 -15.93 -7.18
CA LEU A 49 -5.25 -15.55 -6.39
C LEU A 49 -6.45 -15.15 -7.24
N THR A 50 -6.27 -14.56 -8.41
CA THR A 50 -7.35 -14.07 -9.29
C THR A 50 -7.70 -15.09 -10.37
N LEU A 51 -6.71 -15.69 -11.05
CA LEU A 51 -6.97 -16.59 -12.16
C LEU A 51 -7.18 -18.04 -11.70
N GLN A 52 -6.34 -18.54 -10.81
CA GLN A 52 -6.40 -19.95 -10.38
C GLN A 52 -7.40 -20.17 -9.24
N GLU A 53 -7.37 -19.33 -8.20
CA GLU A 53 -8.27 -19.47 -7.04
C GLU A 53 -9.60 -18.73 -7.17
N ARG A 54 -9.72 -17.78 -8.11
CA ARG A 54 -10.92 -16.93 -8.27
C ARG A 54 -11.32 -16.20 -6.97
N LEU A 55 -10.33 -15.85 -6.13
CA LEU A 55 -10.54 -15.30 -4.77
C LEU A 55 -11.38 -14.01 -4.76
N PHE A 56 -11.34 -13.24 -5.85
CA PHE A 56 -11.94 -11.92 -5.94
C PHE A 56 -13.32 -11.92 -6.63
N ASP A 57 -13.79 -13.05 -7.18
CA ASP A 57 -15.02 -13.12 -7.97
C ASP A 57 -16.25 -12.69 -7.15
N ASP A 58 -16.30 -13.08 -5.87
CA ASP A 58 -17.36 -12.75 -4.93
C ASP A 58 -16.91 -11.71 -3.87
N SER A 59 -15.84 -10.95 -4.15
CA SER A 59 -15.29 -9.94 -3.23
C SER A 59 -15.62 -8.53 -3.68
N SER A 60 -15.88 -7.63 -2.73
CA SER A 60 -15.95 -6.19 -2.99
C SER A 60 -14.57 -5.54 -3.19
N ILE A 61 -13.48 -6.29 -2.96
CA ILE A 61 -12.11 -5.77 -3.03
C ILE A 61 -11.63 -5.79 -4.48
N THR A 62 -11.13 -4.64 -4.95
CA THR A 62 -10.54 -4.56 -6.29
C THR A 62 -9.11 -5.10 -6.28
N PRO A 63 -8.78 -6.18 -7.02
CA PRO A 63 -7.40 -6.62 -7.14
C PRO A 63 -6.61 -5.63 -8.02
N ALA A 64 -5.35 -5.40 -7.67
CA ALA A 64 -4.44 -4.56 -8.44
C ALA A 64 -3.04 -5.18 -8.51
N VAL A 65 -2.28 -4.87 -9.56
CA VAL A 65 -0.89 -5.34 -9.72
C VAL A 65 0.10 -4.19 -9.85
N ARG A 66 1.36 -4.41 -9.46
CA ARG A 66 2.44 -3.49 -9.84
C ARG A 66 2.67 -3.59 -11.36
N ALA A 67 2.41 -2.50 -12.07
CA ALA A 67 2.44 -2.45 -13.54
C ALA A 67 3.81 -2.09 -14.13
N ASN A 68 4.72 -1.57 -13.32
CA ASN A 68 6.14 -1.39 -13.63
C ASN A 68 6.98 -1.39 -12.35
N ASP A 69 8.29 -1.53 -12.47
CA ASP A 69 9.14 -1.79 -11.31
C ASP A 69 10.03 -0.62 -10.90
N THR A 70 10.57 0.18 -11.83
CA THR A 70 11.59 1.25 -11.60
C THR A 70 12.84 0.82 -10.80
N SER A 71 14.04 1.16 -11.30
CA SER A 71 15.29 0.56 -10.79
C SER A 71 15.60 0.90 -9.33
N ASP A 72 15.12 2.05 -8.86
CA ASP A 72 15.32 2.57 -7.50
C ASP A 72 14.64 1.75 -6.41
N ILE A 73 13.55 1.04 -6.74
CA ILE A 73 12.86 0.14 -5.79
C ILE A 73 13.10 -1.34 -6.11
N HIS A 74 13.83 -1.65 -7.18
CA HIS A 74 14.31 -2.99 -7.49
C HIS A 74 15.54 -3.34 -6.66
N ALA A 75 15.36 -3.41 -5.35
CA ALA A 75 16.42 -3.60 -4.37
C ALA A 75 16.60 -5.09 -4.02
N MET A 76 17.76 -5.65 -4.38
CA MET A 76 18.21 -6.96 -3.92
C MET A 76 19.21 -6.81 -2.77
N ARG A 77 19.39 -7.88 -1.98
CA ARG A 77 20.42 -7.90 -0.92
C ARG A 77 21.80 -7.63 -1.52
N GLY A 78 22.51 -6.64 -0.99
CA GLY A 78 23.83 -6.22 -1.48
C GLY A 78 23.80 -5.39 -2.77
N SER A 79 22.63 -5.02 -3.28
CA SER A 79 22.53 -4.21 -4.50
C SER A 79 22.91 -2.75 -4.23
N ARG A 80 23.65 -2.16 -5.18
CA ARG A 80 23.88 -0.72 -5.28
C ARG A 80 22.91 0.00 -6.22
N ILE A 81 22.02 -0.73 -6.91
CA ILE A 81 21.12 -0.15 -7.91
C ILE A 81 20.28 1.01 -7.34
N PRO A 82 19.73 0.92 -6.11
CA PRO A 82 18.95 2.03 -5.55
C PRO A 82 19.71 3.34 -5.31
N THR A 83 21.05 3.33 -5.38
CA THR A 83 21.87 4.54 -5.20
C THR A 83 22.10 5.31 -6.50
N GLU A 84 21.71 4.75 -7.65
CA GLU A 84 21.80 5.39 -8.95
C GLU A 84 20.44 5.99 -9.36
N GLY A 85 20.44 6.92 -10.30
CA GLY A 85 19.22 7.56 -10.79
C GLY A 85 18.23 6.52 -11.32
N SER A 86 16.97 6.61 -10.90
CA SER A 86 15.91 5.67 -11.29
C SER A 86 15.79 5.57 -12.82
N GLN A 87 15.68 4.33 -13.30
CA GLN A 87 15.41 3.98 -14.69
C GLN A 87 14.06 3.30 -14.80
N PRO A 88 13.22 3.67 -15.79
CA PRO A 88 11.97 2.97 -16.03
C PRO A 88 12.25 1.57 -16.58
N PHE A 89 11.63 0.56 -15.97
CA PHE A 89 11.57 -0.78 -16.54
C PHE A 89 10.29 -1.49 -16.07
N ARG A 90 9.92 -2.55 -16.79
CA ARG A 90 8.69 -3.29 -16.57
C ARG A 90 8.91 -4.78 -16.79
N THR A 91 8.66 -5.58 -15.77
CA THR A 91 8.62 -7.05 -15.90
C THR A 91 7.24 -7.57 -16.30
N LEU A 92 6.17 -6.84 -15.97
CA LEU A 92 4.80 -7.21 -16.27
C LEU A 92 4.47 -7.14 -17.77
N MET A 93 3.70 -8.13 -18.25
CA MET A 93 2.91 -8.04 -19.47
C MET A 93 1.43 -7.90 -19.09
N LEU A 94 0.71 -6.92 -19.66
CA LEU A 94 -0.68 -6.66 -19.23
C LEU A 94 -1.62 -7.83 -19.51
N ASP A 95 -1.40 -8.58 -20.60
CA ASP A 95 -2.20 -9.77 -20.90
C ASP A 95 -2.01 -10.87 -19.83
N HIS A 96 -0.79 -11.04 -19.30
CA HIS A 96 -0.56 -11.96 -18.18
C HIS A 96 -1.29 -11.53 -16.91
N ALA A 97 -1.41 -10.23 -16.64
CA ALA A 97 -2.19 -9.76 -15.50
C ALA A 97 -3.69 -10.02 -15.68
N GLN A 98 -4.19 -9.84 -16.91
CA GLN A 98 -5.62 -9.92 -17.24
C GLN A 98 -6.13 -11.35 -17.46
N CYS A 99 -5.33 -12.25 -18.05
CA CYS A 99 -5.75 -13.62 -18.36
C CYS A 99 -4.66 -14.70 -18.23
N GLY A 100 -3.42 -14.33 -17.86
CA GLY A 100 -2.36 -15.30 -17.55
C GLY A 100 -1.53 -15.76 -18.74
N HIS A 101 -1.78 -15.25 -19.96
CA HIS A 101 -0.98 -15.53 -21.15
C HIS A 101 -0.87 -14.30 -22.05
N ILE A 102 0.03 -14.35 -23.03
CA ILE A 102 0.12 -13.32 -24.07
C ILE A 102 -1.08 -13.41 -25.03
N ASP A 103 -1.37 -12.33 -25.73
CA ASP A 103 -2.40 -12.26 -26.78
C ASP A 103 -3.81 -12.63 -26.28
N CYS A 104 -4.17 -12.04 -25.12
CA CYS A 104 -5.48 -12.17 -24.49
C CYS A 104 -6.63 -11.81 -25.43
N GLU A 105 -7.63 -12.69 -25.55
CA GLU A 105 -8.88 -12.38 -26.21
C GLU A 105 -9.70 -11.37 -25.38
N GLN A 106 -10.54 -10.58 -26.03
CA GLN A 106 -11.28 -9.52 -25.34
C GLN A 106 -12.18 -10.04 -24.21
N ALA A 107 -12.74 -11.25 -24.37
CA ALA A 107 -13.58 -11.89 -23.36
C ALA A 107 -12.79 -12.39 -22.13
N GLU A 108 -11.49 -12.61 -22.26
CA GLU A 108 -10.64 -13.13 -21.18
C GLU A 108 -10.13 -12.01 -20.27
N ARG A 109 -10.16 -10.75 -20.74
CA ARG A 109 -9.53 -9.62 -20.05
C ARG A 109 -10.12 -9.29 -18.68
N THR A 110 -11.32 -9.80 -18.38
CA THR A 110 -12.00 -9.60 -17.10
C THR A 110 -11.77 -10.73 -16.10
N LEU A 111 -11.00 -11.77 -16.46
CA LEU A 111 -10.76 -12.91 -15.57
C LEU A 111 -9.79 -12.58 -14.45
N GLY A 112 -8.75 -11.78 -14.75
CA GLY A 112 -7.68 -11.42 -13.84
C GLY A 112 -7.78 -9.99 -13.35
N VAL A 113 -6.68 -9.25 -13.47
CA VAL A 113 -6.55 -7.89 -12.97
C VAL A 113 -6.56 -6.89 -14.11
N ASP A 114 -7.41 -5.87 -14.01
CA ASP A 114 -7.49 -4.76 -14.96
C ASP A 114 -7.02 -3.42 -14.35
N LEU A 115 -6.50 -3.42 -13.11
CA LEU A 115 -5.99 -2.23 -12.42
C LEU A 115 -4.52 -2.40 -12.04
N GLY A 116 -3.69 -1.40 -12.36
CA GLY A 116 -2.27 -1.43 -12.01
C GLY A 116 -1.72 -0.17 -11.36
N LEU A 117 -0.66 -0.35 -10.57
CA LEU A 117 0.17 0.74 -10.09
C LEU A 117 1.31 1.00 -11.07
N TYR A 118 1.37 2.18 -11.66
CA TYR A 118 2.53 2.63 -12.43
C TYR A 118 3.33 3.64 -11.60
N SER A 119 4.61 3.41 -11.34
CA SER A 119 5.49 4.31 -10.60
C SER A 119 6.46 5.09 -11.48
N MET A 120 6.77 6.32 -11.07
CA MET A 120 7.72 7.22 -11.70
C MET A 120 8.54 7.92 -10.61
N THR A 121 9.84 8.06 -10.85
CA THR A 121 10.75 8.84 -9.98
C THR A 121 11.43 9.88 -10.84
N PHE A 122 11.25 11.16 -10.49
CA PHE A 122 11.88 12.27 -11.20
C PHE A 122 13.11 12.72 -10.43
N ASN A 123 14.22 12.92 -11.11
CA ASN A 123 15.50 13.28 -10.50
C ASN A 123 15.98 14.69 -10.87
N ASN A 124 15.12 15.48 -11.52
CA ASN A 124 15.48 16.80 -12.06
C ASN A 124 16.68 16.68 -13.03
N ASP A 125 16.72 15.57 -13.77
CA ASP A 125 17.72 15.27 -14.78
C ASP A 125 16.99 15.07 -16.10
N ARG A 126 17.34 15.89 -17.09
CA ARG A 126 16.63 15.92 -18.37
C ARG A 126 16.58 14.55 -19.05
N GLN A 127 17.64 13.75 -18.98
CA GLN A 127 17.69 12.47 -19.69
C GLN A 127 16.90 11.39 -18.93
N LEU A 128 17.08 11.30 -17.61
CA LEU A 128 16.35 10.36 -16.77
C LEU A 128 14.83 10.62 -16.80
N ASP A 129 14.45 11.89 -16.68
CA ASP A 129 13.07 12.29 -16.61
C ASP A 129 12.38 12.13 -17.98
N LEU A 130 13.08 12.43 -19.09
CA LEU A 130 12.57 12.17 -20.45
C LEU A 130 12.35 10.68 -20.69
N ASN A 131 13.31 9.83 -20.32
CA ASN A 131 13.16 8.37 -20.45
C ASN A 131 11.93 7.86 -19.68
N THR A 132 11.72 8.38 -18.48
CA THR A 132 10.58 8.03 -17.63
C THR A 132 9.24 8.45 -18.25
N LEU A 133 9.16 9.65 -18.84
CA LEU A 133 7.98 10.13 -19.55
C LEU A 133 7.68 9.34 -20.83
N GLU A 134 8.70 8.99 -21.61
CA GLU A 134 8.58 8.15 -22.80
C GLU A 134 8.04 6.76 -22.46
N ALA A 135 8.58 6.12 -21.42
CA ALA A 135 8.12 4.83 -20.94
C ALA A 135 6.65 4.88 -20.46
N TYR A 136 6.27 5.92 -19.72
CA TYR A 136 4.89 6.10 -19.27
C TYR A 136 3.94 6.34 -20.44
N LYS A 137 4.34 7.09 -21.47
CA LYS A 137 3.57 7.24 -22.71
C LYS A 137 3.34 5.89 -23.40
N ALA A 138 4.39 5.07 -23.53
CA ALA A 138 4.28 3.75 -24.14
C ALA A 138 3.33 2.83 -23.35
N PHE A 139 3.44 2.84 -22.02
CA PHE A 139 2.52 2.10 -21.14
C PHE A 139 1.06 2.53 -21.35
N ARG A 140 0.77 3.83 -21.34
CA ARG A 140 -0.61 4.32 -21.49
C ARG A 140 -1.26 3.89 -22.80
N VAL A 141 -0.50 3.88 -23.90
CA VAL A 141 -1.00 3.40 -25.20
C VAL A 141 -1.38 1.93 -25.13
N GLU A 142 -0.55 1.09 -24.49
CA GLU A 142 -0.87 -0.33 -24.32
C GLU A 142 -2.06 -0.52 -23.38
N ALA A 143 -2.07 0.18 -22.25
CA ALA A 143 -3.11 0.10 -21.23
C ALA A 143 -4.49 0.45 -21.81
N GLU A 144 -4.59 1.55 -22.56
CA GLU A 144 -5.83 1.97 -23.22
C GLU A 144 -6.33 0.93 -24.22
N ARG A 145 -5.45 0.40 -25.08
CA ARG A 145 -5.79 -0.67 -26.04
C ARG A 145 -6.31 -1.94 -25.38
N LYS A 146 -5.86 -2.21 -24.16
CA LYS A 146 -6.17 -3.42 -23.39
C LYS A 146 -7.26 -3.22 -22.33
N GLY A 147 -7.84 -2.02 -22.25
CA GLY A 147 -8.81 -1.68 -21.22
C GLY A 147 -8.25 -1.78 -19.79
N PHE A 148 -6.94 -1.59 -19.63
CA PHE A 148 -6.24 -1.69 -18.36
C PHE A 148 -6.15 -0.30 -17.71
N ARG A 149 -6.72 -0.17 -16.52
CA ARG A 149 -6.74 1.04 -15.71
C ARG A 149 -5.46 1.13 -14.89
N HIS A 150 -5.08 2.35 -14.48
CA HIS A 150 -3.94 2.52 -13.58
C HIS A 150 -4.12 3.67 -12.60
N PHE A 151 -3.39 3.58 -11.49
CA PHE A 151 -3.10 4.71 -10.62
C PHE A 151 -1.60 5.01 -10.67
N LEU A 152 -1.25 6.27 -10.48
CA LEU A 152 0.11 6.76 -10.69
C LEU A 152 0.82 7.01 -9.36
N GLU A 153 1.92 6.31 -9.12
CA GLU A 153 2.83 6.59 -8.00
C GLU A 153 3.94 7.52 -8.46
N VAL A 154 4.07 8.68 -7.81
CA VAL A 154 5.18 9.61 -8.07
C VAL A 154 6.03 9.71 -6.81
N PHE A 155 7.28 9.28 -6.93
CA PHE A 155 8.25 9.36 -5.85
C PHE A 155 8.98 10.70 -5.85
N ASN A 156 9.41 11.10 -4.66
CA ASN A 156 10.46 12.11 -4.51
C ASN A 156 11.75 11.61 -5.20
N PRO A 157 12.64 12.51 -5.67
CA PRO A 157 13.93 12.14 -6.25
C PRO A 157 14.70 11.15 -5.37
N ASN A 158 15.30 10.15 -6.00
CA ASN A 158 16.12 9.16 -5.31
C ASN A 158 17.61 9.53 -5.29
N LEU A 159 18.02 10.52 -6.10
CA LEU A 159 19.36 11.10 -6.07
C LEU A 159 19.49 12.23 -5.04
N PRO A 160 20.65 12.33 -4.36
CA PRO A 160 20.91 13.43 -3.44
C PRO A 160 20.99 14.76 -4.21
N ASN A 161 20.57 15.85 -3.57
CA ASN A 161 20.65 17.22 -4.11
C ASN A 161 19.96 17.45 -5.47
N ALA A 162 19.05 16.56 -5.88
CA ALA A 162 18.24 16.75 -7.10
C ALA A 162 17.38 18.02 -7.01
N VAL A 163 16.84 18.28 -5.82
CA VAL A 163 16.01 19.45 -5.50
C VAL A 163 16.31 19.85 -4.05
N ALA A 164 16.31 21.16 -3.77
CA ALA A 164 16.45 21.65 -2.40
C ALA A 164 15.29 21.15 -1.51
N PRO A 165 15.52 20.71 -0.27
CA PRO A 165 14.47 20.15 0.59
C PRO A 165 13.22 21.03 0.72
N GLU A 166 13.41 22.35 0.83
CA GLU A 166 12.36 23.36 0.94
C GLU A 166 11.54 23.56 -0.34
N GLN A 167 12.05 23.14 -1.51
CA GLN A 167 11.38 23.20 -2.81
C GLN A 167 10.80 21.84 -3.23
N MET A 168 11.13 20.77 -2.51
CA MET A 168 10.71 19.41 -2.83
C MET A 168 9.18 19.28 -2.97
N PRO A 169 8.35 19.85 -2.07
CA PRO A 169 6.91 19.69 -2.20
C PRO A 169 6.36 20.31 -3.50
N GLN A 170 6.77 21.54 -3.82
CA GLN A 170 6.33 22.26 -5.03
C GLN A 170 6.86 21.59 -6.30
N PHE A 171 8.11 21.11 -6.29
CA PHE A 171 8.68 20.37 -7.41
C PHE A 171 7.83 19.16 -7.78
N ILE A 172 7.37 18.40 -6.78
CA ILE A 172 6.54 17.22 -7.04
C ILE A 172 5.17 17.59 -7.59
N ASN A 173 4.54 18.64 -7.05
CA ASN A 173 3.29 19.17 -7.57
C ASN A 173 3.42 19.59 -9.05
N ASP A 174 4.47 20.35 -9.38
CA ASP A 174 4.76 20.80 -10.75
C ASP A 174 5.00 19.61 -11.70
N VAL A 175 5.80 18.63 -11.28
CA VAL A 175 6.08 17.43 -12.06
C VAL A 175 4.80 16.66 -12.37
N ILE A 176 3.92 16.47 -11.37
CA ILE A 176 2.62 15.80 -11.56
C ILE A 176 1.76 16.57 -12.55
N ALA A 177 1.60 17.89 -12.33
CA ALA A 177 0.81 18.76 -13.19
C ALA A 177 1.30 18.71 -14.65
N ARG A 178 2.63 18.85 -14.86
CA ARG A 178 3.24 18.83 -16.20
C ARG A 178 3.16 17.46 -16.86
N THR A 179 3.33 16.37 -16.09
CA THR A 179 3.21 15.00 -16.61
C THR A 179 1.81 14.71 -17.14
N LEU A 180 0.77 15.26 -16.50
CA LEU A 180 -0.63 14.99 -16.82
C LEU A 180 -1.27 16.04 -17.72
N ALA A 181 -0.65 17.21 -17.95
CA ALA A 181 -1.21 18.31 -18.74
C ALA A 181 -1.58 17.91 -20.18
N GLY A 182 -0.82 17.01 -20.80
CA GLY A 182 -1.08 16.50 -22.15
C GLY A 182 -1.89 15.19 -22.18
N VAL A 183 -2.44 14.75 -21.05
CA VAL A 183 -3.11 13.45 -20.91
C VAL A 183 -4.61 13.64 -20.77
N THR A 184 -5.37 13.23 -21.79
CA THR A 184 -6.83 13.23 -21.80
C THR A 184 -7.39 12.09 -20.94
N SER A 185 -8.67 12.18 -20.57
CA SER A 185 -9.34 11.27 -19.63
C SER A 185 -9.11 9.77 -19.89
N ALA A 186 -9.07 9.34 -21.16
CA ALA A 186 -8.85 7.94 -21.53
C ALA A 186 -7.50 7.37 -21.05
N GLY A 187 -6.46 8.21 -20.97
CA GLY A 187 -5.13 7.82 -20.53
C GLY A 187 -4.75 8.32 -19.13
N ARG A 188 -5.66 8.98 -18.41
CA ARG A 188 -5.37 9.53 -17.07
C ARG A 188 -5.38 8.44 -16.00
N PRO A 189 -4.54 8.55 -14.97
CA PRO A 189 -4.63 7.67 -13.81
C PRO A 189 -5.94 7.92 -13.05
N ILE A 190 -6.50 6.87 -12.44
CA ILE A 190 -7.73 6.97 -11.65
C ILE A 190 -7.52 7.69 -10.30
N PHE A 191 -6.30 7.64 -9.76
CA PHE A 191 -5.85 8.42 -8.61
C PHE A 191 -4.32 8.47 -8.54
N LEU A 192 -3.77 9.30 -7.66
CA LEU A 192 -2.35 9.39 -7.36
C LEU A 192 -1.97 8.67 -6.08
N LYS A 193 -0.74 8.17 -6.02
CA LYS A 193 -0.09 7.68 -4.81
C LYS A 193 1.25 8.40 -4.61
N ILE A 194 1.31 9.35 -3.69
CA ILE A 194 2.49 10.19 -3.51
C ILE A 194 2.99 10.18 -2.07
N ALA A 195 4.23 10.61 -1.86
CA ALA A 195 4.70 10.95 -0.52
C ALA A 195 3.87 12.10 0.06
N TYR A 196 3.60 12.08 1.36
CA TYR A 196 3.00 13.22 2.03
C TYR A 196 4.06 14.29 2.27
N ASN A 197 4.14 15.27 1.38
CA ASN A 197 5.11 16.36 1.42
C ASN A 197 4.63 17.57 2.25
N GLY A 198 3.68 17.34 3.15
CA GLY A 198 3.12 18.34 4.06
C GLY A 198 1.76 18.90 3.63
N PRO A 199 1.11 19.63 4.56
CA PRO A 199 -0.28 20.08 4.42
C PRO A 199 -0.46 21.04 3.25
N ALA A 200 0.37 22.08 3.16
CA ALA A 200 0.26 23.10 2.13
C ALA A 200 0.41 22.52 0.70
N ALA A 201 1.33 21.58 0.51
CA ALA A 201 1.53 20.94 -0.79
C ALA A 201 0.39 20.00 -1.18
N MET A 202 -0.18 19.28 -0.19
CA MET A 202 -1.37 18.46 -0.42
C MET A 202 -2.57 19.33 -0.81
N GLU A 203 -2.83 20.41 -0.06
CA GLU A 203 -3.91 21.35 -0.33
C GLU A 203 -3.76 22.02 -1.71
N GLU A 204 -2.54 22.43 -2.06
CA GLU A 204 -2.23 23.00 -3.39
C GLU A 204 -2.58 22.02 -4.52
N LEU A 205 -2.13 20.77 -4.42
CA LEU A 205 -2.36 19.77 -5.47
C LEU A 205 -3.84 19.42 -5.62
N VAL A 206 -4.55 19.25 -4.49
CA VAL A 206 -5.99 18.96 -4.46
C VAL A 206 -6.79 20.14 -5.05
N ALA A 207 -6.39 21.38 -4.76
CA ALA A 207 -7.04 22.57 -5.30
C ALA A 207 -6.74 22.80 -6.79
N TYR A 208 -5.52 22.46 -7.25
CA TYR A 208 -5.08 22.66 -8.63
C TYR A 208 -5.90 21.84 -9.64
N ASP A 209 -6.17 20.56 -9.34
CA ASP A 209 -6.99 19.68 -10.17
C ASP A 209 -7.98 18.88 -9.32
N PRO A 210 -9.20 19.41 -9.08
CA PRO A 210 -10.21 18.75 -8.25
C PRO A 210 -10.67 17.37 -8.77
N HIS A 211 -10.46 17.10 -10.06
CA HIS A 211 -10.78 15.80 -10.67
C HIS A 211 -9.73 14.74 -10.35
N LEU A 212 -8.52 15.13 -9.92
CA LEU A 212 -7.46 14.21 -9.56
C LEU A 212 -7.60 13.79 -8.10
N VAL A 213 -7.95 12.53 -7.87
CA VAL A 213 -7.95 11.96 -6.52
C VAL A 213 -6.50 11.82 -6.05
N VAL A 214 -6.12 12.51 -4.99
CA VAL A 214 -4.79 12.41 -4.40
C VAL A 214 -4.80 11.38 -3.26
N GLY A 215 -3.84 10.48 -3.27
CA GLY A 215 -3.63 9.50 -2.21
C GLY A 215 -2.17 9.46 -1.74
N VAL A 216 -1.96 8.93 -0.54
CA VAL A 216 -0.63 8.88 0.11
C VAL A 216 -0.05 7.47 0.19
N LEU A 217 1.28 7.38 0.05
CA LEU A 217 2.04 6.16 0.33
C LEU A 217 2.46 6.09 1.79
N GLY A 218 2.51 4.87 2.33
CA GLY A 218 2.86 4.66 3.75
C GLY A 218 4.36 4.75 4.07
N GLY A 219 5.26 4.62 3.10
CA GLY A 219 6.70 4.65 3.38
C GLY A 219 7.18 3.50 4.29
N SER A 220 8.12 3.78 5.19
CA SER A 220 8.67 2.80 6.15
C SER A 220 7.67 2.50 7.28
N SER A 221 7.91 1.42 8.03
CA SER A 221 6.97 0.98 9.08
C SER A 221 6.78 2.03 10.18
N GLY A 222 7.85 2.64 10.69
CA GLY A 222 7.75 3.61 11.81
C GLY A 222 7.12 3.01 13.06
N THR A 223 6.54 3.86 13.90
CA THR A 223 5.65 3.49 15.02
C THR A 223 4.22 3.29 14.56
N THR A 224 3.39 2.74 15.44
CA THR A 224 1.93 2.68 15.21
C THR A 224 1.34 4.08 15.01
N LEU A 225 1.76 5.06 15.83
CA LEU A 225 1.29 6.44 15.69
C LEU A 225 1.73 7.07 14.35
N ASP A 226 2.93 6.79 13.84
CA ASP A 226 3.37 7.29 12.53
C ASP A 226 2.40 6.88 11.41
N ALA A 227 1.85 5.67 11.47
CA ALA A 227 0.88 5.18 10.49
C ALA A 227 -0.47 5.89 10.61
N PHE A 228 -0.99 5.96 11.83
CA PHE A 228 -2.31 6.48 12.12
C PHE A 228 -2.38 8.00 11.94
N MET A 229 -1.34 8.73 12.34
CA MET A 229 -1.24 10.17 12.11
C MET A 229 -1.06 10.51 10.64
N LEU A 230 -0.25 9.76 9.89
CA LEU A 230 -0.08 9.99 8.45
C LEU A 230 -1.43 9.91 7.71
N LEU A 231 -2.24 8.89 8.02
CA LEU A 231 -3.58 8.76 7.44
C LEU A 231 -4.49 9.94 7.81
N SER A 232 -4.53 10.28 9.11
CA SER A 232 -5.37 11.38 9.63
C SER A 232 -4.99 12.73 9.01
N GLU A 233 -3.71 13.09 9.02
CA GLU A 233 -3.22 14.36 8.48
C GLU A 233 -3.40 14.45 6.96
N ALA A 234 -3.05 13.39 6.21
CA ALA A 234 -3.27 13.40 4.76
C ALA A 234 -4.75 13.60 4.41
N LYS A 235 -5.66 12.89 5.11
CA LYS A 235 -7.11 13.03 4.93
C LYS A 235 -7.59 14.44 5.25
N LYS A 236 -7.14 15.01 6.37
CA LYS A 236 -7.47 16.38 6.81
C LYS A 236 -7.14 17.43 5.75
N HIS A 237 -6.05 17.21 4.99
CA HIS A 237 -5.58 18.12 3.96
C HIS A 237 -6.06 17.76 2.53
N GLY A 238 -7.02 16.83 2.41
CA GLY A 238 -7.75 16.57 1.16
C GLY A 238 -7.37 15.30 0.42
N ALA A 239 -6.43 14.50 0.92
CA ALA A 239 -6.18 13.18 0.36
C ALA A 239 -7.40 12.26 0.56
N ARG A 240 -7.72 11.45 -0.45
CA ARG A 240 -8.88 10.53 -0.44
C ARG A 240 -8.51 9.06 -0.62
N ALA A 241 -7.22 8.73 -0.60
CA ALA A 241 -6.73 7.35 -0.64
C ALA A 241 -5.45 7.19 0.19
N ALA A 242 -5.23 6.00 0.74
CA ALA A 242 -4.00 5.64 1.44
C ALA A 242 -3.57 4.22 1.04
N LEU A 243 -2.31 4.07 0.63
CA LEU A 243 -1.76 2.80 0.16
C LEU A 243 -0.56 2.41 1.02
N PHE A 244 -0.83 1.66 2.08
CA PHE A 244 0.16 1.26 3.08
C PHE A 244 0.61 -0.18 2.85
N GLY A 245 1.91 -0.37 2.61
CA GLY A 245 2.51 -1.71 2.48
C GLY A 245 3.23 -2.12 3.76
N ARG A 246 4.45 -1.60 3.96
CA ARG A 246 5.35 -1.95 5.06
C ARG A 246 4.77 -1.69 6.46
N LYS A 247 3.93 -0.66 6.61
CA LYS A 247 3.25 -0.33 7.87
C LYS A 247 2.32 -1.47 8.31
N ILE A 248 1.49 -1.98 7.39
CA ILE A 248 0.59 -3.11 7.64
C ILE A 248 1.39 -4.42 7.72
N ASN A 249 2.27 -4.69 6.76
CA ASN A 249 2.93 -6.00 6.64
C ASN A 249 3.78 -6.37 7.88
N ASN A 250 4.33 -5.36 8.55
CA ASN A 250 5.19 -5.50 9.72
C ASN A 250 4.46 -5.26 11.06
N ALA A 251 3.16 -4.99 11.04
CA ALA A 251 2.34 -4.92 12.24
C ALA A 251 2.25 -6.31 12.90
N GLU A 252 2.14 -6.34 14.23
CA GLU A 252 1.99 -7.57 15.02
C GLU A 252 0.70 -8.32 14.69
N ASN A 253 -0.38 -7.58 14.40
CA ASN A 253 -1.63 -8.13 13.90
C ASN A 253 -2.17 -7.27 12.75
N GLN A 254 -2.02 -7.76 11.51
CA GLN A 254 -2.40 -7.00 10.31
C GLN A 254 -3.90 -6.70 10.27
N LEU A 255 -4.77 -7.67 10.59
CA LEU A 255 -6.22 -7.48 10.51
C LEU A 255 -6.71 -6.41 11.49
N ALA A 256 -6.24 -6.47 12.74
CA ALA A 256 -6.54 -5.44 13.74
C ALA A 256 -5.97 -4.07 13.33
N PHE A 257 -4.75 -4.02 12.79
CA PHE A 257 -4.14 -2.78 12.33
C PHE A 257 -4.95 -2.11 11.20
N ILE A 258 -5.39 -2.91 10.22
CA ILE A 258 -6.24 -2.43 9.11
C ILE A 258 -7.59 -1.94 9.65
N GLU A 259 -8.16 -2.61 10.65
CA GLU A 259 -9.40 -2.17 11.28
C GLU A 259 -9.26 -0.74 11.84
N PHE A 260 -8.21 -0.47 12.59
CA PHE A 260 -7.98 0.88 13.14
C PHE A 260 -7.70 1.90 12.05
N LEU A 261 -6.97 1.55 10.99
CA LEU A 261 -6.83 2.42 9.83
C LEU A 261 -8.20 2.76 9.21
N ARG A 262 -9.11 1.79 9.08
CA ARG A 262 -10.45 2.02 8.56
C ARG A 262 -11.25 2.94 9.49
N LEU A 263 -11.22 2.70 10.80
CA LEU A 263 -11.91 3.54 11.79
C LEU A 263 -11.39 5.00 11.76
N ILE A 264 -10.09 5.21 11.60
CA ILE A 264 -9.50 6.55 11.44
C ILE A 264 -9.95 7.17 10.09
N ALA A 265 -9.88 6.42 9.00
CA ALA A 265 -10.33 6.87 7.68
C ALA A 265 -11.81 7.30 7.72
N GLU A 266 -12.63 6.63 8.52
CA GLU A 266 -14.04 6.95 8.72
C GLU A 266 -14.29 8.00 9.81
N GLY A 267 -13.27 8.47 10.52
CA GLY A 267 -13.41 9.49 11.58
C GLY A 267 -14.15 8.99 12.83
N VAL A 268 -14.11 7.68 13.07
CA VAL A 268 -14.72 7.02 14.24
C VAL A 268 -13.81 7.11 15.46
N ILE A 269 -12.49 7.11 15.25
CA ILE A 269 -11.48 7.13 16.31
C ILE A 269 -10.31 8.03 15.93
N GLU A 270 -9.75 8.74 16.90
CA GLU A 270 -8.56 9.55 16.70
C GLU A 270 -7.27 8.70 16.78
N PRO A 271 -6.18 9.09 16.09
CA PRO A 271 -4.96 8.28 16.01
C PRO A 271 -4.37 7.85 17.36
N VAL A 272 -4.30 8.75 18.34
CA VAL A 272 -3.73 8.46 19.67
C VAL A 272 -4.59 7.43 20.41
N GLU A 273 -5.90 7.55 20.32
CA GLU A 273 -6.84 6.60 20.90
C GLU A 273 -6.74 5.24 20.21
N ALA A 274 -6.62 5.25 18.87
CA ALA A 274 -6.43 4.04 18.07
C ALA A 274 -5.13 3.28 18.43
N VAL A 275 -4.02 3.98 18.73
CA VAL A 275 -2.80 3.32 19.23
C VAL A 275 -3.08 2.57 20.53
N ARG A 276 -3.73 3.22 21.50
CA ARG A 276 -4.07 2.60 22.80
C ARG A 276 -5.00 1.41 22.62
N ALA A 277 -6.02 1.56 21.76
CA ALA A 277 -6.97 0.49 21.45
C ALA A 277 -6.29 -0.69 20.74
N TYR A 278 -5.36 -0.43 19.81
CA TYR A 278 -4.57 -1.48 19.17
C TYR A 278 -3.73 -2.26 20.19
N HIS A 279 -3.05 -1.58 21.12
CA HIS A 279 -2.32 -2.24 22.21
C HIS A 279 -3.23 -3.09 23.11
N ALA A 280 -4.43 -2.62 23.44
CA ALA A 280 -5.42 -3.40 24.19
C ALA A 280 -5.89 -4.66 23.42
N VAL A 281 -6.03 -4.58 22.10
CA VAL A 281 -6.32 -5.75 21.25
C VAL A 281 -5.14 -6.73 21.27
N LEU A 282 -3.90 -6.24 21.17
CA LEU A 282 -2.72 -7.10 21.28
C LEU A 282 -2.67 -7.82 22.63
N GLU A 283 -2.95 -7.12 23.73
CA GLU A 283 -3.05 -7.71 25.07
C GLU A 283 -4.13 -8.79 25.13
N LYS A 284 -5.35 -8.52 24.66
CA LYS A 284 -6.45 -9.51 24.60
C LYS A 284 -6.06 -10.76 23.82
N LEU A 285 -5.32 -10.59 22.73
CA LEU A 285 -4.85 -11.68 21.87
C LEU A 285 -3.57 -12.37 22.38
N ASN A 286 -3.04 -11.97 23.54
CA ASN A 286 -1.76 -12.43 24.07
C ASN A 286 -0.58 -12.26 23.08
N ILE A 287 -0.61 -11.20 22.28
CA ILE A 287 0.45 -10.84 21.34
C ILE A 287 1.34 -9.80 22.01
N ARG A 288 2.64 -10.09 22.14
CA ARG A 288 3.61 -9.14 22.69
C ARG A 288 3.86 -8.00 21.69
N PRO A 289 3.62 -6.73 22.07
CA PRO A 289 3.95 -5.59 21.22
C PRO A 289 5.45 -5.48 20.93
N LEU A 290 5.81 -4.95 19.76
CA LEU A 290 7.20 -4.68 19.39
C LEU A 290 7.86 -3.61 20.24
N ARG A 291 7.06 -2.61 20.54
CA ARG A 291 7.43 -1.41 21.27
C ARG A 291 6.50 -1.27 22.45
N SER A 292 6.98 -0.64 23.50
CA SER A 292 6.09 -0.20 24.57
C SER A 292 5.02 0.75 24.03
N LEU A 293 3.89 0.86 24.71
CA LEU A 293 2.83 1.80 24.36
C LEU A 293 3.37 3.23 24.25
N ASP A 294 4.23 3.64 25.18
CA ASP A 294 4.82 4.98 25.19
C ASP A 294 5.69 5.24 23.95
N GLU A 295 6.52 4.26 23.56
CA GLU A 295 7.31 4.35 22.32
C GLU A 295 6.42 4.39 21.08
N ASP A 296 5.34 3.60 21.04
CA ASP A 296 4.43 3.57 19.89
C ASP A 296 3.56 4.83 19.78
N LEU A 297 3.42 5.59 20.87
CA LEU A 297 2.83 6.92 20.94
C LEU A 297 3.83 8.05 20.58
N THR A 298 5.07 7.73 20.21
CA THR A 298 6.01 8.72 19.68
C THR A 298 6.01 8.72 18.16
N LEU A 299 6.08 9.91 17.56
CA LEU A 299 6.37 10.04 16.14
C LEU A 299 7.88 9.84 15.93
N GLN A 300 8.25 8.85 15.13
CA GLN A 300 9.65 8.59 14.77
C GLN A 300 9.96 9.06 13.35
N THR A 301 8.98 8.98 12.47
CA THR A 301 9.03 9.65 11.19
C THR A 301 8.35 10.98 11.34
N ASN A 302 9.04 12.07 11.01
CA ASN A 302 8.33 13.33 10.87
C ASN A 302 7.33 13.10 9.74
N VAL A 303 6.04 13.20 10.03
CA VAL A 303 4.99 13.14 9.00
C VAL A 303 5.29 14.19 7.90
N MET A 304 6.03 15.24 8.27
CA MET A 304 6.56 16.30 7.42
C MET A 304 7.91 15.99 6.71
N SER A 305 8.64 14.93 7.07
CA SER A 305 9.99 14.62 6.56
C SER A 305 10.04 13.45 5.58
N TYR A 306 8.93 13.12 4.91
CA TYR A 306 9.04 12.35 3.67
C TYR A 306 9.79 13.13 2.57
N ALA A 307 9.97 14.44 2.76
CA ALA A 307 10.97 15.25 2.09
C ALA A 307 12.36 15.02 2.70
N GLY A 308 13.21 14.28 2.00
CA GLY A 308 14.66 14.43 2.13
C GLY A 308 15.33 13.72 3.31
N ASN A 309 15.31 12.38 3.32
CA ASN A 309 16.51 11.63 3.68
C ASN A 309 16.54 10.34 2.86
N GLY A 310 17.51 10.29 1.94
CA GLY A 310 17.67 9.21 0.97
C GLY A 310 17.70 7.82 1.60
N THR A 311 17.21 6.85 0.82
CA THR A 311 17.44 5.41 0.97
C THR A 311 16.97 4.78 2.29
N THR A 312 15.68 4.42 2.38
CA THR A 312 15.22 3.43 3.38
C THR A 312 15.25 2.00 2.81
N VAL A 313 16.45 1.43 2.68
CA VAL A 313 16.65 -0.02 2.52
C VAL A 313 17.28 -0.56 3.80
N SER A 314 16.44 -1.06 4.71
CA SER A 314 16.91 -1.75 5.92
C SER A 314 16.99 -3.25 5.64
N LEU A 315 18.21 -3.79 5.60
CA LEU A 315 18.46 -5.24 5.64
C LEU A 315 18.62 -5.68 7.12
N PRO A 316 17.95 -6.75 7.56
CA PRO A 316 18.08 -7.21 8.95
C PRO A 316 19.36 -8.05 9.18
N PRO A 317 19.98 -7.96 10.38
CA PRO A 317 21.10 -8.82 10.80
C PRO A 317 20.63 -10.21 11.26
N SER A 318 21.49 -11.21 11.08
CA SER A 318 21.23 -12.65 11.27
C SER A 318 21.50 -13.15 12.70
N ILE A 319 20.60 -13.97 13.27
CA ILE A 319 20.84 -14.75 14.52
C ILE A 319 20.34 -16.21 14.36
N LYS A 320 21.11 -17.16 14.94
CA LYS A 320 21.00 -18.62 14.83
C LYS A 320 19.93 -19.23 15.77
N PRO A 321 19.34 -20.41 15.45
CA PRO A 321 18.16 -20.94 16.13
C PRO A 321 18.44 -22.08 17.13
N GLN A 322 17.57 -22.20 18.15
CA GLN A 322 17.43 -23.37 19.01
C GLN A 322 15.94 -23.78 19.07
N ALA A 323 15.67 -25.09 19.10
CA ALA A 323 14.39 -25.69 18.68
C ALA A 323 13.67 -26.47 19.80
N ALA A 324 12.33 -26.48 19.80
CA ALA A 324 11.42 -27.57 20.20
C ALA A 324 9.95 -27.14 19.95
N SER A 325 9.22 -27.75 18.99
CA SER A 325 8.30 -28.92 19.05
C SER A 325 6.82 -28.58 19.36
N VAL A 326 5.92 -28.92 18.41
CA VAL A 326 4.49 -28.53 18.32
C VAL A 326 3.59 -29.77 18.25
N LYS A 327 2.35 -29.68 18.76
CA LYS A 327 1.17 -30.49 18.37
C LYS A 327 -0.16 -29.69 18.49
N PRO A 328 -1.27 -30.09 17.81
CA PRO A 328 -2.15 -29.18 17.02
C PRO A 328 -3.63 -29.02 17.46
N SER A 329 -4.26 -27.91 16.98
CA SER A 329 -5.61 -27.65 16.36
C SER A 329 -6.90 -28.33 16.92
N PRO A 330 -8.13 -27.73 16.86
CA PRO A 330 -8.82 -27.40 15.59
C PRO A 330 -9.86 -26.23 15.55
N SER A 331 -10.38 -26.06 14.32
CA SER A 331 -11.20 -25.05 13.64
C SER A 331 -12.72 -24.99 13.92
N ARG A 332 -13.35 -23.83 13.63
CA ARG A 332 -14.75 -23.67 13.17
C ARG A 332 -14.94 -22.27 12.53
N ALA A 333 -15.22 -22.15 11.24
CA ALA A 333 -16.51 -22.20 10.51
C ALA A 333 -17.32 -20.87 10.53
N THR A 334 -17.08 -20.12 9.45
CA THR A 334 -17.86 -19.10 8.70
C THR A 334 -19.32 -18.79 9.06
N ASN A 335 -19.69 -17.50 8.98
CA ASN A 335 -20.95 -17.04 8.39
C ASN A 335 -20.78 -15.69 7.68
N ASP A 336 -21.39 -15.63 6.50
CA ASP A 336 -21.30 -14.65 5.42
C ASP A 336 -22.48 -13.68 5.46
N ASP A 337 -22.26 -12.38 5.23
CA ASP A 337 -23.32 -11.38 5.07
C ASP A 337 -22.82 -10.26 4.14
N SER A 338 -23.03 -10.46 2.84
CA SER A 338 -22.44 -9.71 1.73
C SER A 338 -23.34 -8.58 1.23
N THR A 339 -23.61 -7.59 2.07
CA THR A 339 -24.03 -6.25 1.60
C THR A 339 -23.07 -5.18 2.12
N THR A 340 -22.29 -4.60 1.22
CA THR A 340 -21.28 -3.59 1.56
C THR A 340 -21.96 -2.29 1.98
N PRO A 341 -21.72 -1.75 3.19
CA PRO A 341 -22.35 -0.52 3.65
C PRO A 341 -21.85 0.69 2.88
N ASN A 342 -22.74 1.66 2.63
CA ASN A 342 -22.36 2.96 2.07
C ASN A 342 -21.97 3.96 3.18
N PHE A 343 -20.71 3.89 3.63
CA PHE A 343 -20.18 4.73 4.71
C PHE A 343 -20.24 6.24 4.44
N ALA A 344 -20.21 6.65 3.16
CA ALA A 344 -20.32 8.06 2.78
C ALA A 344 -21.68 8.67 3.14
N SER A 345 -22.72 7.84 3.25
CA SER A 345 -24.07 8.25 3.64
C SER A 345 -24.36 8.11 5.14
N MET A 346 -23.48 7.46 5.90
CA MET A 346 -23.67 7.20 7.34
C MET A 346 -23.12 8.35 8.19
N THR A 347 -23.81 8.65 9.29
CA THR A 347 -23.32 9.49 10.38
C THR A 347 -22.20 8.80 11.17
N SER A 348 -21.44 9.55 11.97
CA SER A 348 -20.37 8.97 12.80
C SER A 348 -20.88 7.91 13.78
N ASP A 349 -22.06 8.13 14.37
CA ASP A 349 -22.68 7.18 15.32
C ASP A 349 -23.13 5.88 14.62
N GLU A 350 -23.67 5.98 13.41
CA GLU A 350 -24.04 4.82 12.59
C GLU A 350 -22.81 4.01 12.17
N ARG A 351 -21.71 4.68 11.78
CA ARG A 351 -20.44 4.00 11.46
C ARG A 351 -19.89 3.28 12.69
N LEU A 352 -19.88 3.94 13.85
CA LEU A 352 -19.44 3.35 15.11
C LEU A 352 -20.28 2.11 15.47
N ALA A 353 -21.60 2.18 15.34
CA ALA A 353 -22.50 1.05 15.61
C ALA A 353 -22.21 -0.14 14.68
N TYR A 354 -22.08 0.12 13.36
CA TYR A 354 -21.73 -0.90 12.37
C TYR A 354 -20.39 -1.57 12.71
N HIS A 355 -19.35 -0.78 12.98
CA HIS A 355 -18.04 -1.32 13.31
C HIS A 355 -18.04 -2.12 14.62
N ARG A 356 -18.79 -1.67 15.64
CA ARG A 356 -18.92 -2.41 16.91
C ARG A 356 -19.56 -3.78 16.70
N GLU A 357 -20.65 -3.84 15.93
CA GLU A 357 -21.33 -5.10 15.63
C GLU A 357 -20.40 -6.06 14.88
N ARG A 358 -19.70 -5.54 13.87
CA ARG A 358 -18.77 -6.32 13.05
C ARG A 358 -17.55 -6.83 13.84
N LEU A 359 -16.94 -5.96 14.65
CA LEU A 359 -15.83 -6.30 15.53
C LEU A 359 -16.20 -7.42 16.52
N ASN A 360 -17.41 -7.37 17.07
CA ASN A 360 -17.91 -8.45 17.94
C ASN A 360 -18.03 -9.77 17.19
N ARG A 361 -18.44 -9.78 15.92
CA ARG A 361 -18.46 -11.00 15.09
C ARG A 361 -17.06 -11.53 14.77
N THR A 362 -16.07 -10.64 14.60
CA THR A 362 -14.70 -11.02 14.17
C THR A 362 -13.77 -11.38 15.32
N PHE A 363 -13.86 -10.66 16.45
CA PHE A 363 -12.93 -10.78 17.59
C PHE A 363 -13.64 -11.05 18.93
N GLY A 364 -14.95 -11.25 18.92
CA GLY A 364 -15.74 -11.64 20.08
C GLY A 364 -15.97 -13.15 20.12
N GLU A 365 -15.22 -13.85 20.96
CA GLU A 365 -15.72 -14.33 22.26
C GLU A 365 -14.75 -13.86 23.35
#